data_AF-A0A1W9MJ38-F1
#
_entry.id   AF-A0A1W9MJ38-F1
#
_cell.length_a   1.000
_cell.length_b   1.000
_cell.length_c   1.000
_cell.angle_alpha   90.00
_cell.angle_beta   90.00
_cell.angle_gamma   90.00
#
_symmetry.space_group_name_H-M   'P 1'
#
loop_
_entity.id
_entity.type
_entity.pdbx_description
1 polymer ?
#
loop_
_entity_poly.entity_id
_entity_poly.type
_entity_poly.pdbx_seq_one_letter_code
_entity_poly.pdbx_strand_id
1 'polypeptide(L)'
;MQILNKRDIALSVVIGAIGAVLFLFLFPGNAISTIMHQVLMLPGPGIGFGIVIGPFIIMCALIAYGLGKKQGIPLITSAAAGVFISVLIFVFQIKVAHPGTIGSAAFTAGAVVIGVVLEVMVYLLREKGELLKYAVSAVASDLIFLAYSMIAIFSNVMPDKYAQLTLDKIFIIFGASVIGAVIIGSLLSLLILRLTEFVKKPAKI
;
A
#
# COMPACT_ATOMS: atom_id res chain seq x y z
N MET A 1 21.25 13.15 -8.55
CA MET A 1 20.78 11.87 -8.01
C MET A 1 21.56 11.60 -6.73
N GLN A 2 20.93 11.68 -5.55
CA GLN A 2 21.64 11.37 -4.30
C GLN A 2 21.75 9.84 -4.16
N ILE A 3 22.96 9.36 -3.89
CA ILE A 3 23.24 7.92 -3.75
C ILE A 3 22.59 7.41 -2.46
N LEU A 4 21.80 6.34 -2.56
CA LEU A 4 21.28 5.57 -1.43
C LEU A 4 22.45 5.05 -0.60
N ASN A 5 22.50 5.38 0.69
CA ASN A 5 23.49 4.81 1.59
C ASN A 5 22.91 3.56 2.29
N LYS A 6 23.77 2.78 2.95
CA LYS A 6 23.35 1.56 3.67
C LYS A 6 22.29 1.83 4.73
N ARG A 7 22.32 3.00 5.38
CA ARG A 7 21.38 3.39 6.43
C ARG A 7 19.99 3.63 5.86
N ASP A 8 19.87 4.28 4.70
CA ASP A 8 18.60 4.55 4.05
C ASP A 8 17.93 3.26 3.58
N ILE A 9 18.71 2.34 3.01
CA ILE A 9 18.25 1.00 2.64
C ILE A 9 17.73 0.25 3.87
N ALA A 10 18.55 0.19 4.94
CA ALA A 10 18.17 -0.49 6.17
C ALA A 10 16.89 0.09 6.79
N LEU A 11 16.77 1.42 6.85
CA LEU A 11 15.57 2.10 7.35
C LEU A 11 14.33 1.75 6.52
N SER A 12 14.46 1.76 5.19
CA SER A 12 13.37 1.44 4.26
C SER A 12 12.89 0.00 4.44
N VAL A 13 13.83 -0.95 4.54
CA VAL A 13 13.52 -2.35 4.80
C VAL A 13 12.84 -2.54 6.16
N VAL A 14 13.34 -1.88 7.21
CA VAL A 14 12.75 -1.95 8.56
C VAL A 14 11.33 -1.39 8.58
N ILE A 15 11.07 -0.25 7.93
CA ILE A 15 9.72 0.32 7.85
C ILE A 15 8.79 -0.62 7.08
N GLY A 16 9.24 -1.21 5.97
CA GLY A 16 8.48 -2.20 5.22
C GLY A 16 8.16 -3.44 6.05
N ALA A 17 9.13 -3.96 6.81
CA ALA A 17 8.96 -5.11 7.69
C ALA A 17 8.00 -4.83 8.85
N ILE A 18 8.14 -3.68 9.52
CA ILE A 18 7.21 -3.25 10.59
C ILE A 18 5.81 -3.08 10.01
N GLY A 19 5.69 -2.45 8.83
CA GLY A 19 4.42 -2.34 8.12
C GLY A 19 3.78 -3.70 7.87
N ALA A 20 4.55 -4.66 7.35
CA ALA A 20 4.07 -6.03 7.11
C ALA A 20 3.55 -6.71 8.38
N VAL A 21 4.29 -6.60 9.49
CA VAL A 21 3.86 -7.12 10.80
C VAL A 21 2.56 -6.44 11.21
N LEU A 22 2.52 -5.11 11.28
CA LEU A 22 1.34 -4.36 11.69
C LEU A 22 0.12 -4.71 10.84
N PHE A 23 0.28 -4.79 9.52
CA PHE A 23 -0.79 -5.14 8.60
C PHE A 23 -1.40 -6.50 8.93
N LEU A 24 -0.58 -7.53 9.09
CA LEU A 24 -1.05 -8.89 9.36
C LEU A 24 -1.74 -9.03 10.72
N PHE A 25 -1.28 -8.28 11.73
CA PHE A 25 -1.89 -8.28 13.06
C PHE A 25 -3.16 -7.41 13.16
N LEU A 26 -3.24 -6.32 12.39
CA LEU A 26 -4.44 -5.47 12.33
C LEU A 26 -5.57 -6.12 11.51
N PHE A 27 -5.21 -6.91 10.51
CA PHE A 27 -6.18 -7.52 9.58
C PHE A 27 -6.02 -9.04 9.49
N PRO A 28 -6.24 -9.78 10.59
CA PRO A 28 -6.09 -11.23 10.58
C PRO A 28 -7.20 -11.92 9.77
N GLY A 29 -6.84 -12.98 9.05
CA GLY A 29 -7.82 -13.89 8.45
C GLY A 29 -8.67 -13.26 7.36
N ASN A 30 -10.00 -13.29 7.60
CA ASN A 30 -11.01 -12.75 6.69
C ASN A 30 -11.42 -11.31 7.03
N ALA A 31 -10.75 -10.64 7.97
CA ALA A 31 -11.16 -9.32 8.47
C ALA A 31 -11.41 -8.31 7.35
N ILE A 32 -10.49 -8.19 6.38
CA ILE A 32 -10.66 -7.28 5.24
C ILE A 32 -11.91 -7.63 4.44
N SER A 33 -12.09 -8.92 4.12
CA SER A 33 -13.25 -9.37 3.35
C SER A 33 -14.57 -9.10 4.10
N THR A 34 -14.60 -9.34 5.41
CA THR A 34 -15.75 -9.06 6.28
C THR A 34 -16.06 -7.56 6.32
N ILE A 35 -15.06 -6.71 6.56
CA ILE A 35 -15.28 -5.25 6.60
C ILE A 35 -15.79 -4.78 5.23
N MET A 36 -15.18 -5.21 4.13
CA MET A 36 -15.56 -4.72 2.80
C MET A 36 -16.95 -5.19 2.37
N HIS A 37 -17.26 -6.48 2.52
CA HIS A 37 -18.47 -7.06 1.93
C HIS A 37 -19.64 -7.21 2.90
N GLN A 38 -19.37 -7.41 4.19
CA GLN A 38 -20.44 -7.59 5.19
C GLN A 38 -20.76 -6.28 5.91
N VAL A 39 -19.76 -5.44 6.18
CA VAL A 39 -19.97 -4.16 6.89
C VAL A 39 -20.23 -3.02 5.92
N LEU A 40 -19.34 -2.79 4.96
CA LEU A 40 -19.45 -1.67 4.00
C LEU A 40 -20.31 -2.02 2.78
N MET A 41 -20.70 -3.28 2.63
CA MET A 41 -21.52 -3.79 1.52
C MET A 41 -20.96 -3.43 0.13
N LEU A 42 -19.65 -3.33 0.01
CA LEU A 42 -19.00 -2.90 -1.22
C LEU A 42 -18.89 -4.07 -2.22
N PRO A 43 -19.11 -3.79 -3.53
CA PRO A 43 -19.14 -4.84 -4.54
C PRO A 43 -17.75 -5.27 -5.00
N GLY A 44 -17.65 -6.53 -5.39
CA GLY A 44 -16.62 -7.03 -6.31
C GLY A 44 -15.29 -7.47 -5.69
N PRO A 45 -14.57 -8.36 -6.38
CA PRO A 45 -13.24 -8.79 -5.95
C PRO A 45 -12.24 -7.62 -6.04
N GLY A 46 -11.25 -7.59 -5.14
CA GLY A 46 -10.17 -6.60 -5.16
C GLY A 46 -10.46 -5.28 -4.45
N ILE A 47 -11.68 -5.05 -3.97
CA ILE A 47 -11.99 -3.83 -3.21
C ILE A 47 -11.14 -3.68 -1.94
N GLY A 48 -10.87 -4.79 -1.24
CA GLY A 48 -9.97 -4.79 -0.09
C GLY A 48 -8.53 -4.42 -0.47
N PHE A 49 -8.09 -4.80 -1.67
CA PHE A 49 -6.77 -4.45 -2.19
C PHE A 49 -6.65 -2.95 -2.41
N GLY A 50 -7.64 -2.33 -3.06
CA GLY A 50 -7.63 -0.90 -3.34
C GLY A 50 -7.91 -0.01 -2.12
N ILE A 51 -8.73 -0.46 -1.16
CA ILE A 51 -9.09 0.39 -0.01
C ILE A 51 -8.10 0.27 1.13
N VAL A 52 -7.55 -0.92 1.36
CA VAL A 52 -6.76 -1.21 2.57
C VAL A 52 -5.33 -1.59 2.21
N ILE A 53 -5.12 -2.62 1.40
CA ILE A 53 -3.79 -3.21 1.23
C ILE A 53 -2.84 -2.28 0.48
N GLY A 54 -3.25 -1.80 -0.69
CA GLY A 54 -2.49 -0.86 -1.51
C GLY A 54 -2.19 0.43 -0.74
N PRO A 55 -3.20 1.12 -0.18
CA PRO A 55 -2.98 2.35 0.58
C PRO A 55 -2.09 2.16 1.80
N PHE A 56 -2.16 1.01 2.48
CA PHE A 56 -1.29 0.72 3.62
C PHE A 56 0.18 0.55 3.21
N ILE A 57 0.46 -0.19 2.13
CA ILE A 57 1.83 -0.31 1.60
C ILE A 57 2.37 1.05 1.16
N ILE A 58 1.54 1.83 0.46
CA ILE A 58 1.85 3.19 0.03
C ILE A 58 2.16 4.10 1.23
N MET A 59 1.37 4.01 2.29
CA MET A 59 1.59 4.77 3.53
C MET A 59 2.98 4.47 4.11
N CYS A 60 3.35 3.19 4.24
CA CYS A 60 4.68 2.80 4.72
C CYS A 60 5.80 3.38 3.84
N ALA A 61 5.65 3.27 2.52
CA ALA A 61 6.61 3.77 1.54
C ALA A 61 6.75 5.30 1.57
N LEU A 62 5.64 6.03 1.71
CA LEU A 62 5.63 7.48 1.83
C LEU A 62 6.20 7.97 3.17
N ILE A 63 5.98 7.24 4.27
CA ILE A 63 6.64 7.53 5.56
C ILE A 63 8.15 7.36 5.42
N ALA A 64 8.61 6.23 4.86
CA ALA A 64 10.02 5.99 4.65
C ALA A 64 10.65 7.08 3.76
N TYR A 65 9.95 7.44 2.67
CA TYR A 65 10.38 8.53 1.79
C TYR A 65 10.41 9.88 2.50
N GLY A 66 9.42 10.21 3.33
CA GLY A 66 9.42 11.46 4.11
C GLY A 66 10.60 11.57 5.07
N LEU A 67 11.01 10.44 5.66
CA LEU A 67 12.14 10.38 6.59
C LEU A 67 13.51 10.45 5.89
N GLY A 68 13.65 9.86 4.70
CA GLY A 68 14.93 9.81 3.98
C GLY A 68 15.09 10.83 2.84
N LYS A 69 13.99 11.24 2.21
CA LYS A 69 13.88 12.15 1.05
C LYS A 69 14.80 11.80 -0.12
N LYS A 70 15.04 10.51 -0.35
CA LYS A 70 15.90 9.99 -1.42
C LYS A 70 15.13 9.08 -2.36
N GLN A 71 15.60 9.06 -3.61
CA GLN A 71 15.10 8.15 -4.63
C GLN A 71 15.39 6.69 -4.25
N GLY A 72 14.52 5.79 -4.69
CA GLY A 72 14.56 4.35 -4.46
C GLY A 72 13.97 3.90 -3.12
N ILE A 73 13.75 4.81 -2.17
CA ILE A 73 13.14 4.48 -0.88
C ILE A 73 11.70 3.94 -1.03
N PRO A 74 10.80 4.60 -1.79
CA PRO A 74 9.48 4.07 -2.10
C PRO A 74 9.50 2.63 -2.61
N LEU A 75 10.37 2.35 -3.59
CA LEU A 75 10.50 1.04 -4.20
C LEU A 75 10.97 -0.03 -3.19
N ILE A 76 12.06 0.24 -2.48
CA ILE A 76 12.64 -0.71 -1.51
C ILE A 76 11.64 -1.00 -0.39
N THR A 77 10.95 0.02 0.12
CA THR A 77 10.00 -0.13 1.23
C THR A 77 8.80 -0.97 0.81
N SER A 78 8.21 -0.69 -0.35
CA SER A 78 7.06 -1.47 -0.85
C SER A 78 7.44 -2.91 -1.16
N ALA A 79 8.61 -3.13 -1.79
CA ALA A 79 9.13 -4.47 -2.06
C ALA A 79 9.37 -5.24 -0.76
N ALA A 80 10.01 -4.62 0.23
CA ALA A 80 10.22 -5.21 1.54
C ALA A 80 8.89 -5.56 2.21
N ALA A 81 7.89 -4.66 2.21
CA ALA A 81 6.57 -4.95 2.75
C ALA A 81 5.94 -6.19 2.09
N GLY A 82 5.94 -6.28 0.76
CA GLY A 82 5.41 -7.44 0.04
C GLY A 82 6.13 -8.76 0.37
N VAL A 83 7.47 -8.73 0.41
CA VAL A 83 8.29 -9.89 0.77
C VAL A 83 8.04 -10.32 2.21
N PHE A 84 8.06 -9.40 3.18
CA PHE A 84 7.84 -9.72 4.58
C PHE A 84 6.43 -10.22 4.84
N ILE A 85 5.39 -9.65 4.20
CA ILE A 85 4.02 -10.19 4.29
C ILE A 85 4.02 -11.66 3.85
N SER A 86 4.65 -11.97 2.72
CA SER A 86 4.73 -13.33 2.17
C SER A 86 5.49 -14.28 3.10
N VAL A 87 6.66 -13.87 3.60
CA VAL A 87 7.47 -14.64 4.53
C VAL A 87 6.73 -14.90 5.84
N LEU A 88 6.08 -13.88 6.41
CA LEU A 88 5.36 -14.01 7.68
C LEU A 88 4.15 -14.95 7.54
N ILE A 89 3.38 -14.83 6.45
CA ILE A 89 2.28 -15.77 6.17
C ILE A 89 2.81 -17.20 6.08
N PHE A 90 3.92 -17.42 5.36
CA PHE A 90 4.54 -18.73 5.20
C PHE A 90 5.07 -19.30 6.52
N VAL A 91 5.83 -18.52 7.29
CA VAL A 91 6.47 -18.96 8.54
C VAL A 91 5.43 -19.23 9.63
N PHE A 92 4.45 -18.33 9.79
CA PHE A 92 3.44 -18.43 10.84
C PHE A 92 2.17 -19.19 10.40
N GLN A 93 2.12 -19.68 9.16
CA GLN A 93 0.97 -20.40 8.59
C GLN A 93 -0.35 -19.63 8.79
N ILE A 94 -0.29 -18.31 8.62
CA ILE A 94 -1.43 -17.41 8.84
C ILE A 94 -2.49 -17.75 7.80
N LYS A 95 -3.69 -18.15 8.26
CA LYS A 95 -4.83 -18.31 7.37
C LYS A 95 -5.17 -16.96 6.77
N VAL A 96 -4.99 -16.82 5.46
CA VAL A 96 -5.42 -15.65 4.69
C VAL A 96 -6.69 -16.00 3.94
N ALA A 97 -7.55 -15.00 3.75
CA ALA A 97 -8.75 -15.16 2.94
C ALA A 97 -8.36 -15.67 1.54
N HIS A 98 -8.93 -16.80 1.12
CA HIS A 98 -8.64 -17.41 -0.18
C HIS A 98 -8.96 -16.56 -1.43
N PRO A 99 -9.69 -15.42 -1.40
CA PRO A 99 -9.68 -14.46 -2.50
C PRO A 99 -8.49 -13.50 -2.39
N GLY A 100 -7.50 -13.61 -3.28
CA GLY A 100 -6.50 -12.54 -3.48
C GLY A 100 -5.05 -12.92 -3.26
N THR A 101 -4.74 -14.19 -2.98
CA THR A 101 -3.36 -14.71 -2.97
C THR A 101 -2.36 -13.82 -2.19
N ILE A 102 -2.81 -13.24 -1.06
CA ILE A 102 -1.95 -12.43 -0.18
C ILE A 102 -0.79 -13.33 0.26
N GLY A 103 0.44 -12.86 0.06
CA GLY A 103 1.65 -13.64 0.30
C GLY A 103 2.18 -14.45 -0.89
N SER A 104 1.52 -14.37 -2.06
CA SER A 104 2.02 -15.01 -3.28
C SER A 104 3.08 -14.17 -4.01
N ALA A 105 3.71 -14.79 -5.01
CA ALA A 105 4.61 -14.09 -5.93
C ALA A 105 3.89 -12.96 -6.69
N ALA A 106 2.64 -13.17 -7.12
CA ALA A 106 1.84 -12.15 -7.80
C ALA A 106 1.54 -10.96 -6.88
N PHE A 107 1.22 -11.23 -5.60
CA PHE A 107 1.05 -10.17 -4.60
C PHE A 107 2.34 -9.36 -4.41
N THR A 108 3.47 -10.05 -4.26
CA THR A 108 4.79 -9.40 -4.08
C THR A 108 5.15 -8.56 -5.31
N ALA A 109 4.90 -9.05 -6.51
CA ALA A 109 5.09 -8.30 -7.75
C ALA A 109 4.19 -7.04 -7.79
N GLY A 110 2.95 -7.14 -7.34
CA GLY A 110 2.05 -5.99 -7.19
C GLY A 110 2.59 -4.94 -6.20
N ALA A 111 3.18 -5.36 -5.07
CA ALA A 111 3.83 -4.44 -4.13
C ALA A 111 5.06 -3.74 -4.76
N VAL A 112 5.82 -4.44 -5.61
CA VAL A 112 6.90 -3.83 -6.41
C VAL A 112 6.34 -2.81 -7.40
N VAL A 113 5.23 -3.12 -8.08
CA VAL A 113 4.54 -2.18 -9.00
C VAL A 113 4.13 -0.91 -8.26
N ILE A 114 3.54 -1.02 -7.05
CA ILE A 114 3.27 0.15 -6.18
C ILE A 114 4.53 0.98 -6.02
N GLY A 115 5.62 0.35 -5.59
CA GLY A 115 6.89 1.03 -5.34
C GLY A 115 7.45 1.77 -6.56
N VAL A 116 7.39 1.16 -7.74
CA VAL A 116 7.84 1.77 -9.01
C VAL A 116 7.00 2.98 -9.37
N VAL A 117 5.66 2.85 -9.34
CA VAL A 117 4.77 3.96 -9.67
C VAL A 117 4.95 5.10 -8.68
N LEU A 118 5.04 4.78 -7.39
CA LEU A 118 5.18 5.76 -6.32
C LEU A 118 6.49 6.54 -6.46
N GLU A 119 7.59 5.85 -6.78
CA GLU A 119 8.90 6.46 -7.08
C GLU A 119 8.79 7.49 -8.22
N VAL A 120 8.18 7.08 -9.34
CA VAL A 120 7.99 7.93 -10.52
C VAL A 120 7.14 9.15 -10.16
N MET A 121 6.01 8.95 -9.48
CA MET A 121 5.07 10.02 -9.16
C MET A 121 5.67 11.03 -8.18
N VAL A 122 6.36 10.55 -7.15
CA VAL A 122 7.06 11.43 -6.19
C VAL A 122 8.17 12.23 -6.88
N TYR A 123 8.88 11.62 -7.83
CA TYR A 123 9.89 12.33 -8.63
C TYR A 123 9.30 13.40 -9.55
N LEU A 124 8.19 13.09 -10.24
CA LEU A 124 7.50 14.02 -11.14
C LEU A 124 6.86 15.19 -10.36
N LEU A 125 6.38 14.92 -9.15
CA LEU A 125 5.70 15.90 -8.29
C LEU A 125 6.63 16.55 -7.26
N ARG A 126 7.96 16.42 -7.40
CA ARG A 126 8.94 16.88 -6.40
C ARG A 126 8.84 18.37 -6.07
N GLU A 127 8.50 19.20 -7.06
CA GLU A 127 8.36 20.66 -6.93
C GLU A 127 6.97 21.09 -6.39
N LYS A 128 6.05 20.14 -6.20
CA LYS A 128 4.70 20.41 -5.69
C LYS A 128 4.66 20.35 -4.16
N GLY A 129 3.66 21.02 -3.59
CA GLY A 129 3.40 20.98 -2.15
C GLY A 129 3.21 19.55 -1.63
N GLU A 130 3.60 19.31 -0.38
CA GLU A 130 3.66 17.95 0.19
C GLU A 130 2.33 17.21 0.12
N LEU A 131 1.23 17.88 0.48
CA LEU A 131 -0.12 17.29 0.43
C LEU A 131 -0.48 16.80 -0.97
N LEU A 132 -0.29 17.66 -1.98
CA LEU A 132 -0.62 17.33 -3.36
C LEU A 132 0.27 16.21 -3.89
N LYS A 133 1.59 16.30 -3.62
CA LYS A 133 2.55 15.27 -3.98
C LYS A 133 2.17 13.91 -3.41
N TYR A 134 1.86 13.83 -2.11
CA TYR A 134 1.53 12.58 -1.45
C TYR A 134 0.18 12.04 -1.91
N ALA A 135 -0.85 12.90 -1.99
CA ALA A 135 -2.18 12.49 -2.41
C ALA A 135 -2.20 11.94 -3.85
N VAL A 136 -1.63 12.67 -4.80
CA VAL A 136 -1.61 12.24 -6.21
C VAL A 136 -0.74 11.00 -6.40
N SER A 137 0.42 10.92 -5.73
CA SER A 137 1.28 9.75 -5.82
C SER A 137 0.61 8.50 -5.23
N ALA A 138 -0.09 8.66 -4.10
CA ALA A 138 -0.84 7.57 -3.47
C ALA A 138 -1.97 7.08 -4.38
N VAL A 139 -2.81 8.00 -4.88
CA VAL A 139 -3.92 7.65 -5.78
C VAL A 139 -3.43 6.96 -7.04
N ALA A 140 -2.42 7.52 -7.72
CA ALA A 140 -1.91 6.92 -8.96
C ALA A 140 -1.33 5.51 -8.73
N SER A 141 -0.55 5.33 -7.66
CA SER A 141 0.05 4.03 -7.33
C SER A 141 -1.01 2.99 -6.97
N ASP A 142 -2.01 3.40 -6.20
CA ASP A 142 -3.08 2.53 -5.75
C ASP A 142 -4.00 2.10 -6.90
N LEU A 143 -4.38 3.03 -7.79
CA LEU A 143 -5.20 2.69 -8.95
C LEU A 143 -4.47 1.74 -9.92
N ILE A 144 -3.16 1.94 -10.13
CA ILE A 144 -2.36 1.01 -10.95
C ILE A 144 -2.25 -0.35 -10.27
N PHE A 145 -2.05 -0.40 -8.96
CA PHE A 145 -2.01 -1.64 -8.21
C PHE A 145 -3.35 -2.37 -8.21
N LEU A 146 -4.46 -1.66 -8.07
CA LEU A 146 -5.81 -2.21 -8.16
C LEU A 146 -6.03 -2.81 -9.55
N ALA A 147 -5.74 -2.06 -10.62
CA ALA A 147 -5.83 -2.56 -12.00
C ALA A 147 -4.94 -3.81 -12.21
N TYR A 148 -3.71 -3.78 -11.73
CA TYR A 148 -2.80 -4.93 -11.74
C TYR A 148 -3.43 -6.13 -11.01
N SER A 149 -3.94 -5.93 -9.80
CA SER A 149 -4.53 -7.02 -9.00
C SER A 149 -5.74 -7.64 -9.67
N MET A 150 -6.58 -6.81 -10.31
CA MET A 150 -7.75 -7.27 -11.06
C MET A 150 -7.35 -8.19 -12.21
N ILE A 151 -6.30 -7.83 -12.96
CA ILE A 151 -5.84 -8.57 -14.14
C ILE A 151 -4.95 -9.76 -13.80
N ALA A 152 -4.03 -9.63 -12.85
CA ALA A 152 -3.02 -10.64 -12.55
C ALA A 152 -3.44 -11.63 -11.46
N ILE A 153 -4.29 -11.19 -10.53
CA ILE A 153 -4.70 -11.99 -9.37
C ILE A 153 -6.15 -12.45 -9.53
N PHE A 154 -7.10 -11.52 -9.60
CA PHE A 154 -8.52 -11.86 -9.48
C PHE A 154 -9.09 -12.52 -10.73
N SER A 155 -8.62 -12.19 -11.93
CA SER A 155 -9.00 -12.88 -13.17
C SER A 155 -8.73 -14.39 -13.12
N ASN A 156 -7.65 -14.79 -12.43
CA ASN A 156 -7.20 -16.17 -12.34
C ASN A 156 -7.82 -16.90 -11.14
N VAL A 157 -7.98 -16.21 -10.01
CA VAL A 157 -8.40 -16.82 -8.73
C VAL A 157 -9.92 -16.82 -8.59
N MET A 158 -10.62 -15.86 -9.19
CA MET A 158 -12.07 -15.72 -9.12
C MET A 158 -12.68 -15.32 -10.48
N PRO A 159 -12.50 -16.14 -11.52
CA PRO A 159 -12.93 -15.81 -12.88
C PRO A 159 -14.42 -15.49 -12.95
N ASP A 160 -15.28 -16.24 -12.25
CA ASP A 160 -16.73 -16.03 -12.27
C ASP A 160 -17.14 -14.69 -11.65
N LYS A 161 -16.55 -14.33 -10.49
CA LYS A 161 -16.83 -13.04 -9.84
C LYS A 161 -16.25 -11.87 -10.60
N TYR A 162 -15.11 -12.09 -11.26
CA TYR A 162 -14.49 -11.10 -12.14
C TYR A 162 -15.36 -10.85 -13.38
N ALA A 163 -15.88 -11.91 -14.01
CA ALA A 163 -16.77 -11.80 -15.17
C ALA A 163 -18.10 -11.07 -14.86
N GLN A 164 -18.55 -11.08 -13.60
CA GLN A 164 -19.75 -10.38 -13.13
C GLN A 164 -19.53 -8.90 -12.76
N LEU A 165 -18.33 -8.36 -13.00
CA LEU A 165 -18.03 -6.94 -12.80
C LEU A 165 -18.70 -6.11 -13.89
N THR A 166 -19.73 -5.37 -13.52
CA THR A 166 -20.31 -4.32 -14.35
C THR A 166 -19.47 -3.04 -14.25
N LEU A 167 -19.61 -2.13 -15.22
CA LEU A 167 -18.94 -0.84 -15.20
C LEU A 167 -19.23 -0.06 -13.90
N ASP A 168 -20.47 -0.08 -13.43
CA ASP A 168 -20.86 0.60 -12.19
C ASP A 168 -20.08 0.07 -10.97
N LYS A 169 -19.92 -1.26 -10.86
CA LYS A 169 -19.13 -1.87 -9.79
C LYS A 169 -17.66 -1.46 -9.90
N ILE A 170 -17.10 -1.42 -11.11
CA ILE A 170 -15.73 -0.97 -11.33
C ILE A 170 -15.55 0.49 -10.87
N PHE A 171 -16.47 1.39 -11.23
CA PHE A 171 -16.40 2.78 -10.78
C PHE A 171 -16.50 2.90 -9.26
N ILE A 172 -17.37 2.12 -8.61
CA ILE A 172 -17.45 2.08 -7.14
C ILE A 172 -16.13 1.61 -6.53
N ILE A 173 -15.54 0.54 -7.07
CA ILE A 173 -14.29 -0.01 -6.57
C ILE A 173 -13.15 1.01 -6.70
N PHE A 174 -12.98 1.61 -7.88
CA PHE A 174 -11.95 2.61 -8.13
C PHE A 174 -12.18 3.86 -7.27
N GLY A 175 -13.42 4.35 -7.17
CA GLY A 175 -13.76 5.51 -6.34
C GLY A 175 -13.45 5.29 -4.86
N ALA A 176 -13.79 4.11 -4.34
CA ALA A 176 -13.47 3.75 -2.96
C ALA A 176 -11.95 3.58 -2.74
N SER A 177 -11.24 3.04 -3.74
CA SER A 177 -9.77 2.98 -3.78
C SER A 177 -9.14 4.37 -3.63
N VAL A 178 -9.62 5.36 -4.42
CA VAL A 178 -9.14 6.74 -4.33
C VAL A 178 -9.30 7.29 -2.91
N ILE A 179 -10.45 7.05 -2.28
CA ILE A 179 -10.71 7.49 -0.90
C ILE A 179 -9.72 6.82 0.07
N GLY A 180 -9.54 5.50 -0.03
CA GLY A 180 -8.55 4.75 0.76
C GLY A 180 -7.13 5.28 0.59
N ALA A 181 -6.70 5.50 -0.65
CA ALA A 181 -5.39 6.03 -0.99
C ALA A 181 -5.16 7.45 -0.43
N VAL A 182 -6.15 8.33 -0.49
CA VAL A 182 -6.04 9.68 0.07
C VAL A 182 -5.96 9.62 1.60
N ILE A 183 -6.87 8.88 2.25
CA ILE A 183 -6.95 8.85 3.72
C ILE A 183 -5.76 8.10 4.32
N ILE A 184 -5.58 6.84 3.94
CA ILE A 184 -4.57 5.95 4.51
C ILE A 184 -3.22 6.20 3.86
N GLY A 185 -3.15 6.23 2.53
CA GLY A 185 -1.88 6.41 1.82
C GLY A 185 -1.24 7.78 2.07
N SER A 186 -2.01 8.86 1.95
CA SER A 186 -1.48 10.24 2.00
C SER A 186 -1.66 10.94 3.36
N LEU A 187 -2.89 11.11 3.84
CA LEU A 187 -3.13 11.93 5.04
C LEU A 187 -2.52 11.29 6.29
N LEU A 188 -2.67 9.98 6.46
CA LEU A 188 -2.11 9.26 7.60
C LEU A 188 -0.58 9.23 7.58
N SER A 189 0.05 9.08 6.41
CA SER A 189 1.52 9.15 6.29
C SER A 189 2.05 10.53 6.66
N LEU A 190 1.40 11.61 6.18
CA LEU A 190 1.75 12.99 6.54
C LEU A 190 1.54 13.26 8.03
N LEU A 191 0.46 12.74 8.63
CA LEU A 191 0.20 12.86 10.06
C LEU A 191 1.33 12.21 10.88
N ILE A 192 1.71 10.97 10.54
CA ILE A 192 2.80 10.25 11.21
C ILE A 192 4.11 11.03 11.08
N LEU A 193 4.44 11.53 9.89
CA LEU A 193 5.64 12.33 9.68
C LEU A 193 5.65 13.58 10.57
N ARG A 194 4.55 14.34 10.61
CA ARG A 194 4.44 15.54 11.46
C ARG A 194 4.58 15.22 12.95
N LEU A 195 4.00 14.12 13.42
CA LEU A 195 4.15 13.66 14.80
C LEU A 195 5.62 13.33 15.11
N THR A 196 6.33 12.67 14.18
CA THR A 196 7.76 12.37 14.39
C THR A 196 8.64 13.62 14.40
N GLU A 197 8.30 14.66 13.64
CA GLU A 197 9.00 15.96 13.68
C GLU A 197 8.75 16.71 14.98
N PHE A 198 7.54 16.64 15.52
CA PHE A 198 7.18 17.26 16.79
C PHE A 198 7.99 16.66 17.94
N VAL A 199 8.10 15.33 18.00
CA VAL A 199 8.88 14.61 19.03
C VAL A 199 10.38 14.94 18.98
N LYS A 200 10.91 15.28 17.80
CA LYS A 200 12.33 15.60 17.62
C LYS A 200 12.72 17.03 18.03
N LYS A 201 11.76 17.95 18.15
CA LYS A 201 12.08 19.30 18.63
C LYS A 201 12.26 19.24 20.15
N PRO A 202 13.49 19.45 20.69
CA PRO A 202 13.66 19.52 22.13
C PRO A 202 12.78 20.65 22.66
N ALA A 203 12.01 20.38 23.70
CA ALA A 203 11.28 21.42 24.42
C ALA A 203 12.29 22.49 24.82
N LYS A 204 12.14 23.70 24.27
CA LYS A 204 12.83 24.87 24.80
C LYS A 204 12.22 25.13 26.17
N ILE A 205 12.83 24.55 27.20
CA ILE A 205 12.60 24.91 28.61
C ILE A 205 13.53 26.08 28.91
#